data_AF-A0A7X8DM63-F1
#
_entry.id   AF-A0A7X8DM63-F1
#
_cell.length_a   1.000
_cell.length_b   1.000
_cell.length_c   1.000
_cell.angle_alpha   90.00
_cell.angle_beta   90.00
_cell.angle_gamma   90.00
#
_symmetry.space_group_name_H-M   'P 1'
#
loop_
_entity.id
_entity.type
_entity.pdbx_description
1 polymer ?
#
loop_
_entity_poly.entity_id
_entity_poly.type
_entity_poly.pdbx_seq_one_letter_code
_entity_poly.pdbx_strand_id
1 'polypeptide(L)'
;PLYAFIWMVSIYFSGGYKRPVLLEKVGKGILTGAIIILLIYALLSESFRFSRAIIILGTFWTFVACYSFRYILGKLNLSYYPIGKNRMKRILIVGDINEVKRISSLLGIIPMQKEFVGFINYQQQESTKDEEFIGDISQLKDIITIYKINEIIFCGANLDAKEIITTMSDLQDLALEFKIAPSESTYIIGSNSINSLGDMYSFNINSIGKKRNLYKKRIFDIIMSCFFLIFYPICFGFVKQKKSFFYNIFHVLSRKKTWVGYSPLSEKNGKLLPYLSTGVLYSTDTLQLEQFEDKIIHQVNVIYAQDYKLSTDFYIICKNFKHLGRP
;
A
#
# COMPACT_ATOMS: atom_id res chain seq x y z
N PRO A 1 -11.90 -28.63 -7.46
CA PRO A 1 -12.27 -27.26 -7.00
C PRO A 1 -11.50 -26.80 -5.75
N LEU A 2 -11.43 -27.61 -4.68
CA LEU A 2 -10.75 -27.21 -3.43
C LEU A 2 -9.24 -26.94 -3.61
N TYR A 3 -8.52 -27.79 -4.34
CA TYR A 3 -7.08 -27.59 -4.61
C TYR A 3 -6.81 -26.28 -5.37
N ALA A 4 -7.64 -25.97 -6.38
CA ALA A 4 -7.54 -24.71 -7.11
C ALA A 4 -7.79 -23.49 -6.21
N PHE A 5 -8.76 -23.58 -5.30
CA PHE A 5 -9.02 -22.54 -4.32
C PHE A 5 -7.82 -22.29 -3.40
N ILE A 6 -7.19 -23.36 -2.90
CA ILE A 6 -5.99 -23.25 -2.05
C ILE A 6 -4.83 -22.59 -2.82
N TRP A 7 -4.58 -22.98 -4.08
CA TRP A 7 -3.57 -22.31 -4.90
C TRP A 7 -3.88 -20.83 -5.14
N MET A 8 -5.13 -20.47 -5.45
CA MET A 8 -5.52 -19.06 -5.63
C MET A 8 -5.28 -18.23 -4.38
N VAL A 9 -5.68 -18.74 -3.21
CA VAL A 9 -5.46 -18.06 -1.93
C VAL A 9 -3.97 -17.92 -1.63
N SER A 10 -3.18 -18.97 -1.88
CA SER A 10 -1.73 -18.94 -1.63
C SER A 10 -1.01 -17.93 -2.55
N ILE A 11 -1.36 -17.88 -3.83
CA ILE A 11 -0.85 -16.87 -4.79
C ILE A 11 -1.26 -15.46 -4.36
N TYR A 12 -2.48 -15.28 -3.83
CA TYR A 12 -2.94 -14.01 -3.31
C TYR A 12 -2.10 -13.52 -2.14
N PHE A 13 -1.85 -14.36 -1.13
CA PHE A 13 -1.03 -14.00 0.03
C PHE A 13 0.44 -13.77 -0.35
N SER A 14 0.98 -14.54 -1.29
CA SER A 14 2.34 -14.32 -1.83
C SER A 14 2.45 -13.02 -2.65
N GLY A 15 1.32 -12.40 -2.98
CA GLY A 15 1.27 -11.16 -3.76
C GLY A 15 1.46 -11.37 -5.26
N GLY A 16 1.23 -12.58 -5.77
CA GLY A 16 1.33 -12.91 -7.19
C GLY A 16 0.26 -12.25 -8.07
N TYR A 17 -0.77 -11.63 -7.46
CA TYR A 17 -1.76 -10.79 -8.16
C TYR A 17 -1.53 -9.28 -7.99
N LYS A 18 -0.54 -8.86 -7.19
CA LYS A 18 -0.18 -7.44 -7.07
C LYS A 18 0.53 -6.99 -8.34
N ARG A 19 0.19 -5.80 -8.84
CA ARG A 19 0.87 -5.15 -9.97
C ARG A 19 2.04 -4.29 -9.45
N PRO A 20 3.18 -4.21 -10.16
CA PRO A 20 3.56 -5.02 -11.32
C PRO A 20 3.71 -6.49 -10.92
N VAL A 21 3.32 -7.37 -11.84
CA VAL A 21 3.30 -8.80 -11.59
C VAL A 21 4.73 -9.34 -11.59
N LEU A 22 5.17 -9.82 -10.43
CA LEU A 22 6.48 -10.44 -10.25
C LEU A 22 6.32 -11.96 -10.34
N LEU A 23 6.97 -12.59 -11.33
CA LEU A 23 6.89 -14.04 -11.56
C LEU A 23 7.38 -14.82 -10.33
N GLU A 24 8.39 -14.31 -9.62
CA GLU A 24 8.89 -14.92 -8.37
C GLU A 24 7.81 -15.07 -7.29
N LYS A 25 6.94 -14.05 -7.14
CA LYS A 25 5.84 -14.08 -6.16
C LYS A 25 4.76 -15.08 -6.54
N VAL A 26 4.56 -15.29 -7.84
CA VAL A 26 3.63 -16.31 -8.35
C VAL A 26 4.18 -17.70 -8.07
N GLY A 27 5.45 -17.96 -8.42
CA GLY A 27 6.11 -19.23 -8.15
C GLY A 27 6.15 -19.58 -6.66
N LYS A 28 6.51 -18.60 -5.80
CA LYS A 28 6.44 -18.75 -4.34
C LYS A 28 5.04 -19.15 -3.88
N GLY A 29 4.00 -18.47 -4.38
CA GLY A 29 2.60 -18.77 -4.06
C GLY A 29 2.15 -20.18 -4.49
N ILE A 30 2.57 -20.65 -5.66
CA ILE A 30 2.23 -22.01 -6.13
C ILE A 30 2.92 -23.05 -5.25
N LEU A 31 4.21 -22.86 -4.91
CA LEU A 31 4.96 -23.77 -4.03
C LEU A 31 4.38 -23.80 -2.61
N THR A 32 4.09 -22.63 -2.02
CA THR A 32 3.45 -22.57 -0.69
C THR A 32 2.09 -23.24 -0.71
N GLY A 33 1.31 -23.07 -1.78
CA GLY A 33 0.02 -23.75 -1.95
C GLY A 33 0.17 -25.26 -2.06
N ALA A 34 1.16 -25.76 -2.81
CA ALA A 34 1.45 -27.18 -2.91
C ALA A 34 1.84 -27.79 -1.55
N ILE A 35 2.66 -27.11 -0.76
CA ILE A 35 3.02 -27.53 0.60
C ILE A 35 1.78 -27.60 1.50
N ILE A 36 0.92 -26.58 1.47
CA ILE A 36 -0.33 -26.57 2.24
C ILE A 36 -1.25 -27.72 1.82
N ILE A 37 -1.38 -27.98 0.51
CA ILE A 37 -2.18 -29.11 0.01
C ILE A 37 -1.61 -30.44 0.50
N LEU A 38 -0.28 -30.62 0.49
CA LEU A 38 0.36 -31.83 1.01
C LEU A 38 0.14 -32.01 2.52
N LEU A 39 0.19 -30.92 3.30
CA LEU A 39 -0.09 -30.95 4.74
C LEU A 39 -1.55 -31.35 5.03
N ILE A 40 -2.52 -30.74 4.33
CA ILE A 40 -3.94 -31.08 4.47
C ILE A 40 -4.17 -32.53 4.02
N TYR A 41 -3.53 -32.94 2.92
CA TYR A 41 -3.62 -34.30 2.40
C TYR A 41 -3.09 -35.34 3.40
N ALA A 42 -2.01 -35.03 4.13
CA ALA A 42 -1.46 -35.92 5.15
C ALA A 42 -2.39 -36.15 6.34
N LEU A 43 -3.30 -35.20 6.62
CA LEU A 43 -4.28 -35.28 7.71
C LEU A 43 -5.62 -35.91 7.28
N LEU A 44 -5.77 -36.27 6.01
CA LEU A 44 -7.03 -36.75 5.44
C LEU A 44 -7.21 -38.26 5.63
N SER A 45 -8.45 -38.72 5.84
CA SER A 45 -8.77 -40.16 5.91
C SER A 45 -8.50 -40.86 4.57
N GLU A 46 -8.26 -42.17 4.60
CA GLU A 46 -7.89 -42.95 3.41
C GLU A 46 -8.91 -42.85 2.28
N SER A 47 -10.20 -42.76 2.62
CA SER A 47 -11.31 -42.60 1.68
C SER A 47 -11.21 -41.35 0.79
N PHE A 48 -10.53 -40.30 1.24
CA PHE A 48 -10.36 -39.05 0.49
C PHE A 48 -8.92 -38.83 -0.02
N ARG A 49 -8.00 -39.75 0.29
CA ARG A 49 -6.61 -39.67 -0.16
C ARG A 49 -6.49 -40.16 -1.61
N PHE A 50 -6.63 -39.21 -2.54
CA PHE A 50 -6.25 -39.40 -3.94
C PHE A 50 -4.73 -39.67 -4.10
N SER A 51 -4.25 -40.04 -5.28
CA SER A 51 -2.82 -40.25 -5.49
C SER A 51 -1.99 -38.97 -5.27
N ARG A 52 -0.87 -39.09 -4.54
CA ARG A 52 0.13 -38.01 -4.38
C ARG A 52 0.64 -37.47 -5.72
N ALA A 53 0.66 -38.33 -6.75
CA ALA A 53 1.02 -37.94 -8.11
C ALA A 53 0.12 -36.84 -8.67
N ILE A 54 -1.18 -36.83 -8.32
CA ILE A 54 -2.13 -35.82 -8.78
C ILE A 54 -1.79 -34.45 -8.19
N ILE A 55 -1.28 -34.40 -6.95
CA ILE A 55 -0.86 -33.16 -6.31
C ILE A 55 0.37 -32.59 -7.04
N ILE A 56 1.34 -33.45 -7.36
CA ILE A 56 2.57 -33.05 -8.07
C ILE A 56 2.25 -32.60 -9.50
N LEU A 57 1.50 -33.41 -10.25
CA LEU A 57 1.07 -33.09 -11.62
C LEU A 57 0.19 -31.84 -11.65
N GLY A 58 -0.72 -31.68 -10.69
CA GLY A 58 -1.55 -30.48 -10.58
C GLY A 58 -0.73 -29.23 -10.24
N THR A 59 0.31 -29.36 -9.42
CA THR A 59 1.26 -28.27 -9.15
C THR A 59 1.99 -27.87 -10.42
N PHE A 60 2.50 -28.85 -11.16
CA PHE A 60 3.17 -28.63 -12.44
C PHE A 60 2.24 -27.96 -13.46
N TRP A 61 1.01 -28.48 -13.62
CA TRP A 61 0.02 -27.91 -14.52
C TRP A 61 -0.34 -26.48 -14.13
N THR A 62 -0.47 -26.19 -12.83
CA THR A 62 -0.73 -24.83 -12.33
C THR A 62 0.41 -23.88 -12.66
N PHE A 63 1.66 -24.33 -12.54
CA PHE A 63 2.83 -23.58 -13.00
C PHE A 63 2.74 -23.26 -14.49
N VAL A 64 2.58 -24.27 -15.34
CA VAL A 64 2.52 -24.10 -16.79
C VAL A 64 1.36 -23.19 -17.19
N ALA A 65 0.16 -23.43 -16.67
CA ALA A 65 -1.02 -22.63 -16.97
C ALA A 65 -0.87 -21.17 -16.52
N CYS A 66 -0.41 -20.92 -15.30
CA CYS A 66 -0.23 -19.55 -14.79
C CYS A 66 0.85 -18.78 -15.55
N TYR A 67 1.98 -19.40 -15.86
CA TYR A 67 3.06 -18.74 -16.60
C TYR A 67 2.67 -18.53 -18.05
N SER A 68 2.06 -19.52 -18.71
CA SER A 68 1.62 -19.40 -20.11
C SER A 68 0.54 -18.34 -20.27
N PHE A 69 -0.46 -18.33 -19.39
CA PHE A 69 -1.53 -17.33 -19.42
C PHE A 69 -0.97 -15.91 -19.25
N ARG A 70 -0.02 -15.73 -18.32
CA ARG A 70 0.65 -14.44 -18.12
C ARG A 70 1.52 -14.07 -19.31
N TYR A 71 2.28 -15.01 -19.88
CA TYR A 71 3.08 -14.76 -21.08
C TYR A 71 2.21 -14.31 -22.26
N ILE A 72 1.07 -14.96 -22.48
CA ILE A 72 0.09 -14.57 -23.50
C ILE A 72 -0.44 -13.16 -23.23
N LEU A 73 -0.83 -12.85 -22.00
CA LEU A 73 -1.28 -11.50 -21.62
C LEU A 73 -0.21 -10.42 -21.87
N GLY A 74 1.06 -10.76 -21.71
CA GLY A 74 2.17 -9.85 -22.02
C GLY A 74 2.38 -9.63 -23.49
N LYS A 75 2.29 -10.69 -24.29
CA LYS A 75 2.41 -10.61 -25.74
C LYS A 75 1.27 -9.80 -26.37
N LEU A 76 0.10 -9.79 -25.73
CA LEU A 76 -1.05 -9.02 -26.18
C LEU A 76 -0.92 -7.50 -25.95
N ASN A 77 0.21 -7.00 -25.42
CA ASN A 77 0.50 -5.57 -25.24
C ASN A 77 -0.67 -4.77 -24.64
N LEU A 78 -1.46 -5.40 -23.77
CA LEU A 78 -2.49 -4.72 -23.00
C LEU A 78 -1.73 -3.73 -22.10
N SER A 79 -1.87 -2.43 -22.41
CA SER A 79 -1.20 -1.30 -21.75
C SER A 79 -1.26 -1.33 -20.20
N TYR A 80 -2.16 -2.14 -19.66
CA TYR A 80 -2.41 -2.35 -18.24
C TYR A 80 -1.65 -3.52 -17.56
N TYR A 81 -0.78 -4.26 -18.25
CA TYR A 81 -0.10 -5.43 -17.70
C TYR A 81 1.42 -5.49 -18.04
N PRO A 82 2.26 -4.66 -17.37
CA PRO A 82 3.71 -4.78 -17.49
C PRO A 82 4.16 -6.09 -16.82
N ILE A 83 4.38 -7.12 -17.63
CA ILE A 83 5.07 -8.35 -17.22
C ILE A 83 6.55 -8.11 -17.32
N GLY A 84 7.25 -8.39 -16.22
CA GLY A 84 8.70 -8.48 -16.25
C GLY A 84 9.34 -7.09 -16.32
N LYS A 85 10.11 -6.82 -15.27
CA LYS A 85 10.86 -5.59 -15.02
C LYS A 85 9.97 -4.43 -14.58
N ASN A 86 10.04 -4.17 -13.28
CA ASN A 86 10.12 -2.81 -12.77
C ASN A 86 11.21 -2.15 -13.62
N ARG A 87 10.85 -1.46 -14.71
CA ARG A 87 11.84 -0.75 -15.52
C ARG A 87 12.53 0.18 -14.52
N MET A 88 13.83 -0.01 -14.31
CA MET A 88 14.58 0.88 -13.44
C MET A 88 14.35 2.28 -14.00
N LYS A 89 13.65 3.10 -13.21
CA LYS A 89 13.33 4.45 -13.62
C LYS A 89 14.60 5.26 -13.47
N ARG A 90 15.08 5.81 -14.58
CA ARG A 90 16.21 6.71 -14.67
C ARG A 90 15.64 8.11 -14.70
N ILE A 91 15.70 8.74 -13.54
CA ILE A 91 15.00 10.00 -13.26
C ILE A 91 16.01 11.13 -13.40
N LEU A 92 15.62 12.15 -14.17
CA LEU A 92 16.30 13.43 -14.27
C LEU A 92 15.42 14.50 -13.64
N ILE A 93 15.97 15.29 -12.72
CA ILE A 93 15.25 16.40 -12.10
C ILE A 93 15.76 17.71 -12.71
N VAL A 94 14.85 18.57 -13.15
CA VAL A 94 15.17 19.87 -13.76
C VAL A 94 14.70 20.98 -12.83
N GLY A 95 15.64 21.72 -12.24
CA GLY A 95 15.37 22.82 -11.31
C GLY A 95 16.56 23.19 -10.45
N ASP A 96 16.37 24.16 -9.56
CA ASP A 96 17.40 24.63 -8.64
C ASP A 96 17.74 23.59 -7.56
N ILE A 97 18.94 23.68 -7.00
CA ILE A 97 19.51 22.71 -6.06
C ILE A 97 18.66 22.51 -4.81
N ASN A 98 18.02 23.57 -4.31
CA ASN A 98 17.15 23.50 -3.14
C ASN A 98 15.91 22.65 -3.42
N GLU A 99 15.31 22.81 -4.60
CA GLU A 99 14.14 22.06 -5.03
C GLU A 99 14.50 20.61 -5.40
N VAL A 100 15.69 20.39 -6.00
CA VAL A 100 16.21 19.05 -6.25
C VAL A 100 16.37 18.26 -4.96
N LYS A 101 16.94 18.85 -3.91
CA LYS A 101 17.07 18.22 -2.59
C LYS A 101 15.71 17.91 -1.98
N ARG A 102 14.76 18.84 -2.08
CA ARG A 102 13.37 18.64 -1.63
C ARG A 102 12.72 17.47 -2.37
N ILE A 103 12.75 17.45 -3.70
CA ILE A 103 12.15 16.39 -4.51
C ILE A 103 12.84 15.05 -4.27
N SER A 104 14.16 15.03 -4.13
CA SER A 104 14.91 13.80 -3.81
C SER A 104 14.47 13.21 -2.47
N SER A 105 14.23 14.06 -1.46
CA SER A 105 13.65 13.64 -0.18
C SER A 105 12.20 13.15 -0.29
N LEU A 106 11.36 13.82 -1.12
CA LEU A 106 9.99 13.41 -1.37
C LEU A 106 9.91 12.05 -2.08
N LEU A 107 10.80 11.82 -3.04
CA LEU A 107 10.89 10.57 -3.79
C LEU A 107 11.38 9.39 -2.93
N GLY A 108 11.88 9.66 -1.71
CA GLY A 108 12.36 8.64 -0.79
C GLY A 108 13.41 7.76 -1.45
N ILE A 109 14.32 8.37 -2.22
CA ILE A 109 15.36 7.67 -2.98
C ILE A 109 16.34 7.04 -1.99
N ILE A 110 15.97 5.87 -1.49
CA ILE A 110 16.93 4.84 -1.13
C ILE A 110 17.42 4.31 -2.49
N PRO A 111 18.74 4.36 -2.78
CA PRO A 111 19.31 4.10 -4.11
C PRO A 111 19.07 2.69 -4.70
N MET A 112 18.22 1.86 -4.10
CA MET A 112 18.08 0.45 -4.46
C MET A 112 16.95 0.13 -5.46
N GLN A 113 16.13 1.09 -5.90
CA GLN A 113 15.06 0.81 -6.89
C GLN A 113 14.90 1.84 -8.02
N LYS A 114 15.56 3.00 -7.92
CA LYS A 114 15.52 4.07 -8.93
C LYS A 114 16.93 4.62 -9.04
N GLU A 115 17.50 4.64 -10.25
CA GLU A 115 18.79 5.26 -10.51
C GLU A 115 18.50 6.76 -10.71
N PHE A 116 18.69 7.55 -9.67
CA PHE A 116 18.80 9.01 -9.84
C PHE A 116 20.06 9.25 -10.67
N VAL A 117 19.91 9.86 -11.83
CA VAL A 117 21.05 10.09 -12.72
C VAL A 117 21.70 11.43 -12.35
N GLY A 118 20.90 12.44 -12.00
CA GLY A 118 21.38 13.75 -11.58
C GLY A 118 20.34 14.85 -11.82
N PHE A 119 20.77 16.11 -11.70
CA PHE A 119 19.92 17.28 -11.96
C PHE A 119 20.54 18.26 -12.96
N ILE A 120 19.67 19.05 -13.58
CA ILE A 120 20.01 20.14 -14.50
C ILE A 120 19.57 21.45 -13.87
N ASN A 121 20.50 22.40 -13.80
CA ASN A 121 20.21 23.76 -13.37
C ASN A 121 19.56 24.50 -14.54
N TYR A 122 18.47 25.20 -14.25
CA TYR A 122 17.74 25.99 -15.24
C TYR A 122 18.29 27.41 -15.38
N GLN A 123 18.84 27.98 -14.29
CA GLN A 123 19.50 29.28 -14.35
C GLN A 123 20.99 29.05 -14.61
N GLN A 124 21.53 29.72 -15.64
CA GLN A 124 22.96 29.77 -15.98
C GLN A 124 23.78 30.50 -14.91
N GLN A 125 23.73 30.03 -13.66
CA GLN A 125 24.59 30.49 -12.60
C GLN A 125 25.61 29.40 -12.28
N GLU A 126 26.86 29.81 -12.44
CA GLU A 126 28.11 29.07 -12.42
C GLU A 126 28.11 27.82 -11.54
N SER A 127 28.34 26.67 -12.19
CA SER A 127 29.35 25.69 -11.80
C SER A 127 29.55 25.44 -10.30
N THR A 128 28.50 25.12 -9.56
CA THR A 128 28.69 24.43 -8.28
C THR A 128 29.05 22.98 -8.58
N LYS A 129 30.29 22.61 -8.25
CA LYS A 129 30.87 21.26 -8.38
C LYS A 129 30.18 20.26 -7.43
N ASP A 130 28.90 20.02 -7.62
CA ASP A 130 28.22 18.88 -7.01
C ASP A 130 28.30 17.69 -7.97
N GLU A 131 28.67 16.52 -7.44
CA GLU A 131 28.83 15.27 -8.22
C GLU A 131 27.54 14.83 -8.94
N GLU A 132 26.40 15.41 -8.56
CA GLU A 132 25.07 15.11 -9.09
C GLU A 132 24.60 16.07 -10.21
N PHE A 133 25.41 17.07 -10.58
CA PHE A 133 25.10 18.01 -11.67
C PHE A 133 25.56 17.44 -13.03
N ILE A 134 24.63 17.21 -13.96
CA ILE A 134 24.94 16.58 -15.26
C ILE A 134 25.11 17.61 -16.38
N GLY A 135 24.45 18.77 -16.31
CA GLY A 135 24.55 19.80 -17.36
C GLY A 135 23.41 20.82 -17.36
N ASP A 136 23.28 21.50 -18.48
CA ASP A 136 22.33 22.61 -18.73
C ASP A 136 21.10 22.14 -19.53
N ILE A 137 19.98 22.88 -19.44
CA ILE A 137 18.74 22.59 -20.18
C ILE A 137 18.96 22.54 -21.71
N SER A 138 19.90 23.31 -22.23
CA SER A 138 20.29 23.30 -23.64
C SER A 138 20.82 21.95 -24.12
N GLN A 139 21.40 21.15 -23.22
CA GLN A 139 21.95 19.82 -23.50
C GLN A 139 21.00 18.68 -23.10
N LEU A 140 19.75 19.01 -22.72
CA LEU A 140 18.78 18.06 -22.18
C LEU A 140 18.58 16.83 -23.10
N LYS A 141 18.50 17.04 -24.42
CA LYS A 141 18.32 15.96 -25.40
C LYS A 141 19.51 14.97 -25.44
N ASP A 142 20.72 15.50 -25.33
CA ASP A 142 21.94 14.69 -25.32
C ASP A 142 22.05 13.91 -24.00
N ILE A 143 21.77 14.57 -22.87
CA ILE A 143 21.74 13.96 -21.54
C ILE A 143 20.72 12.81 -21.50
N ILE A 144 19.52 13.03 -22.03
CA ILE A 144 18.47 12.00 -22.11
C ILE A 144 18.97 10.77 -22.88
N THR A 145 19.64 10.99 -24.01
CA THR A 145 20.09 9.92 -24.90
C THR A 145 21.28 9.14 -24.33
N ILE A 146 22.28 9.84 -23.79
CA ILE A 146 23.51 9.25 -23.22
C ILE A 146 23.16 8.43 -21.97
N TYR A 147 22.41 9.01 -21.04
CA TYR A 147 22.09 8.35 -19.77
C TYR A 147 20.85 7.44 -19.86
N LYS A 148 20.16 7.42 -21.01
CA LYS A 148 18.92 6.66 -21.24
C LYS A 148 17.86 7.01 -20.19
N ILE A 149 17.66 8.30 -19.96
CA ILE A 149 16.62 8.84 -19.07
C ILE A 149 15.26 8.40 -19.59
N ASN A 150 14.37 8.01 -18.69
CA ASN A 150 13.00 7.60 -19.04
C ASN A 150 11.91 8.34 -18.24
N GLU A 151 12.30 9.12 -17.22
CA GLU A 151 11.39 9.97 -16.46
C GLU A 151 12.07 11.32 -16.18
N ILE A 152 11.36 12.43 -16.45
CA ILE A 152 11.82 13.79 -16.18
C ILE A 152 10.84 14.46 -15.21
N ILE A 153 11.38 15.08 -14.16
CA ILE A 153 10.60 15.82 -13.16
C ILE A 153 11.00 17.29 -13.24
N PHE A 154 10.05 18.15 -13.62
CA PHE A 154 10.22 19.60 -13.68
C PHE A 154 9.82 20.27 -12.36
N CYS A 155 10.68 21.13 -11.82
CA CYS A 155 10.40 21.95 -10.65
C CYS A 155 9.60 23.20 -11.05
N GLY A 156 8.32 23.26 -10.66
CA GLY A 156 7.43 24.39 -10.96
C GLY A 156 7.70 25.66 -10.14
N ALA A 157 8.69 25.66 -9.24
CA ALA A 157 9.13 26.85 -8.52
C ALA A 157 10.00 27.80 -9.36
N ASN A 158 10.72 27.25 -10.35
CA ASN A 158 11.76 27.96 -11.10
C ASN A 158 11.47 28.01 -12.61
N LEU A 159 10.57 27.15 -13.09
CA LEU A 159 10.21 27.04 -14.50
C LEU A 159 8.81 27.59 -14.70
N ASP A 160 8.63 28.46 -15.70
CA ASP A 160 7.29 28.88 -16.09
C ASP A 160 6.54 27.68 -16.70
N ALA A 161 5.24 27.59 -16.42
CA ALA A 161 4.41 26.51 -16.95
C ALA A 161 4.46 26.44 -18.48
N LYS A 162 4.60 27.60 -19.14
CA LYS A 162 4.77 27.70 -20.59
C LYS A 162 6.06 27.01 -21.07
N GLU A 163 7.16 27.20 -20.36
CA GLU A 163 8.48 26.67 -20.70
C GLU A 163 8.56 25.15 -20.46
N ILE A 164 7.88 24.67 -19.41
CA ILE A 164 7.70 23.24 -19.18
C ILE A 164 6.94 22.61 -20.36
N ILE A 165 5.84 23.23 -20.79
CA ILE A 165 5.00 22.71 -21.87
C ILE A 165 5.76 22.71 -23.20
N THR A 166 6.53 23.76 -23.51
CA THR A 166 7.37 23.78 -24.74
C THR A 166 8.44 22.70 -24.69
N THR A 167 9.12 22.53 -23.56
CA THR A 167 10.14 21.49 -23.39
C THR A 167 9.54 20.08 -23.52
N MET A 168 8.34 19.84 -22.97
CA MET A 168 7.61 18.59 -23.16
C MET A 168 7.26 18.34 -24.63
N SER A 169 6.87 19.38 -25.36
CA SER A 169 6.56 19.30 -26.80
C SER A 169 7.81 18.98 -27.62
N ASP A 170 8.95 19.60 -27.32
CA ASP A 170 10.22 19.38 -28.04
C ASP A 170 10.79 17.96 -27.82
N LEU A 171 10.43 17.35 -26.69
CA LEU A 171 10.87 16.01 -26.30
C LEU A 171 9.82 14.93 -26.54
N GLN A 172 8.69 15.24 -27.16
CA GLN A 172 7.57 14.29 -27.37
C GLN A 172 7.98 13.04 -28.19
N ASP A 173 8.97 13.19 -29.06
CA ASP A 173 9.46 12.11 -29.93
C ASP A 173 10.27 11.06 -29.15
N LEU A 174 10.73 11.40 -27.96
CA LEU A 174 11.39 10.51 -27.03
C LEU A 174 10.30 9.98 -26.09
N ALA A 175 10.10 8.66 -26.05
CA ALA A 175 9.09 8.00 -25.20
C ALA A 175 9.39 8.14 -23.69
N LEU A 176 9.28 9.36 -23.17
CA LEU A 176 9.64 9.80 -21.82
C LEU A 176 8.38 10.00 -20.97
N GLU A 177 8.50 9.71 -19.68
CA GLU A 177 7.49 10.08 -18.70
C GLU A 177 7.78 11.47 -18.12
N PHE A 178 6.83 12.40 -18.26
CA PHE A 178 6.97 13.75 -17.71
C PHE A 178 6.17 13.92 -16.42
N LYS A 179 6.78 14.59 -15.45
CA LYS A 179 6.16 14.96 -14.18
C LYS A 179 6.50 16.41 -13.83
N ILE A 180 5.61 17.07 -13.10
CA ILE A 180 5.74 18.44 -12.62
C ILE A 180 5.58 18.42 -11.10
N ALA A 181 6.53 19.01 -10.38
CA ALA A 181 6.46 19.22 -8.94
C ALA A 181 6.19 20.72 -8.67
N PRO A 182 4.96 21.12 -8.30
CA PRO A 182 4.68 22.51 -7.95
C PRO A 182 5.51 22.99 -6.75
N SER A 183 5.79 24.30 -6.71
CA SER A 183 6.44 24.96 -5.57
C SER A 183 5.70 24.67 -4.27
N GLU A 184 6.47 24.41 -3.20
CA GLU A 184 5.96 24.19 -1.83
C GLU A 184 4.93 23.05 -1.65
N SER A 185 4.64 22.30 -2.71
CA SER A 185 3.63 21.24 -2.69
C SER A 185 4.21 19.92 -2.20
N THR A 186 3.40 19.14 -1.50
CA THR A 186 3.72 17.78 -1.05
C THR A 186 3.32 16.72 -2.09
N TYR A 187 3.26 17.08 -3.37
CA TYR A 187 2.83 16.15 -4.42
C TYR A 187 3.51 16.43 -5.75
N ILE A 188 3.59 15.39 -6.59
CA ILE A 188 4.14 15.46 -7.94
C ILE A 188 3.02 15.08 -8.90
N ILE A 189 2.78 15.88 -9.92
CA ILE A 189 1.76 15.69 -10.96
C ILE A 189 2.42 14.97 -12.14
N GLY A 190 1.87 13.86 -12.62
CA GLY A 190 2.39 13.14 -13.78
C GLY A 190 1.40 13.11 -14.94
N SER A 191 1.90 12.97 -16.16
CA SER A 191 1.10 12.85 -17.39
C SER A 191 0.33 11.52 -17.53
N ASN A 192 0.56 10.55 -16.63
CA ASN A 192 -0.08 9.25 -16.66
C ASN A 192 -1.45 9.23 -15.94
N SER A 193 -2.40 8.53 -16.56
CA SER A 193 -3.82 8.48 -16.23
C SER A 193 -4.16 8.37 -14.72
N ILE A 194 -5.24 9.05 -14.35
CA ILE A 194 -5.98 9.09 -13.06
C ILE A 194 -6.12 7.72 -12.33
N ASN A 195 -5.86 6.60 -13.01
CA ASN A 195 -5.99 5.23 -12.47
C ASN A 195 -4.70 4.59 -11.93
N SER A 196 -3.52 5.20 -12.06
CA SER A 196 -2.38 4.81 -11.22
C SER A 196 -2.53 5.48 -9.85
N LEU A 197 -3.22 4.79 -8.94
CA LEU A 197 -3.34 5.21 -7.54
C LEU A 197 -1.97 5.56 -6.94
N GLY A 198 -1.65 6.86 -6.94
CA GLY A 198 -0.77 7.54 -5.99
C GLY A 198 0.73 7.33 -6.19
N ASP A 199 1.32 8.06 -7.12
CA ASP A 199 2.64 8.67 -6.89
C ASP A 199 2.45 10.13 -6.42
N MET A 200 1.40 10.36 -5.61
CA MET A 200 1.33 11.51 -4.71
C MET A 200 2.39 11.24 -3.65
N TYR A 201 3.59 11.80 -3.82
CA TYR A 201 4.65 11.81 -2.81
C TYR A 201 4.28 12.76 -1.66
N SER A 202 3.09 12.57 -1.09
CA SER A 202 2.79 13.13 0.21
C SER A 202 3.59 12.35 1.24
N PHE A 203 4.03 13.03 2.30
CA PHE A 203 4.42 12.36 3.54
C PHE A 203 3.50 11.16 3.74
N ASN A 204 4.06 9.97 3.97
CA ASN A 204 3.36 8.69 4.03
C ASN A 204 2.37 8.66 5.23
N ILE A 205 1.36 9.52 5.22
CA ILE A 205 0.27 9.57 6.17
C ILE A 205 -0.54 8.33 5.87
N ASN A 206 -0.35 7.30 6.67
CA ASN A 206 -1.03 6.02 6.56
C ASN A 206 -2.45 6.14 7.12
N SER A 207 -3.22 7.10 6.61
CA SER A 207 -4.51 7.46 7.19
C SER A 207 -5.51 6.32 7.10
N ILE A 208 -6.31 6.14 8.17
CA ILE A 208 -7.40 5.18 8.20
C ILE A 208 -8.46 5.45 7.12
N GLY A 209 -8.63 6.72 6.69
CA GLY A 209 -9.59 7.12 5.65
C GLY A 209 -9.24 6.62 4.24
N LYS A 210 -8.02 6.14 4.01
CA LYS A 210 -7.64 5.52 2.72
C LYS A 210 -8.48 4.27 2.50
N LYS A 211 -9.12 4.12 1.32
CA LYS A 211 -9.93 2.94 0.95
C LYS A 211 -9.23 1.62 1.30
N ARG A 212 -7.93 1.52 1.00
CA ARG A 212 -7.10 0.35 1.33
C ARG A 212 -7.04 0.03 2.82
N ASN A 213 -6.95 1.04 3.68
CA ASN A 213 -6.89 0.86 5.13
C ASN A 213 -8.26 0.54 5.72
N LEU A 214 -9.34 1.11 5.18
CA LEU A 214 -10.71 0.68 5.50
C LEU A 214 -10.94 -0.80 5.16
N TYR A 215 -10.45 -1.28 4.01
CA TYR A 215 -10.50 -2.70 3.66
C TYR A 215 -9.68 -3.56 4.63
N LYS A 216 -8.44 -3.16 4.95
CA LYS A 216 -7.61 -3.88 5.93
C LYS A 216 -8.27 -3.95 7.31
N LYS A 217 -8.80 -2.83 7.79
CA LYS A 217 -9.54 -2.72 9.04
C LYS A 217 -10.74 -3.67 9.04
N ARG A 218 -11.51 -3.66 7.96
CA ARG A 218 -12.67 -4.53 7.82
C ARG A 218 -12.32 -6.02 7.83
N ILE A 219 -11.26 -6.41 7.11
CA ILE A 219 -10.78 -7.79 7.09
C ILE A 219 -10.32 -8.20 8.49
N PHE A 220 -9.57 -7.33 9.17
CA PHE A 220 -9.14 -7.56 10.54
C PHE A 220 -10.32 -7.75 11.49
N ASP A 221 -11.33 -6.90 11.39
CA ASP A 221 -12.51 -7.01 12.26
C ASP A 221 -13.29 -8.30 12.05
N ILE A 222 -13.43 -8.75 10.79
CA ILE A 222 -14.06 -10.03 10.46
C ILE A 222 -13.24 -11.20 11.01
N ILE A 223 -11.91 -11.19 10.82
CA ILE A 223 -11.02 -12.24 11.31
C ILE A 223 -11.09 -12.32 12.84
N MET A 224 -11.03 -11.19 13.54
CA MET A 224 -11.14 -11.14 15.00
C MET A 224 -12.52 -11.59 15.48
N SER A 225 -13.60 -11.23 14.78
CA SER A 225 -14.95 -11.71 15.11
C SER A 225 -15.07 -13.23 14.92
N CYS A 226 -14.54 -13.80 13.84
CA CYS A 226 -14.53 -15.24 13.63
C CYS A 226 -13.70 -15.95 14.69
N PHE A 227 -12.53 -15.40 15.05
CA PHE A 227 -11.70 -15.90 16.13
C PHE A 227 -12.47 -15.91 17.45
N PHE A 228 -13.09 -14.80 17.84
CA PHE A 228 -13.88 -14.72 19.07
C PHE A 228 -15.13 -15.59 19.07
N LEU A 229 -15.71 -15.88 17.91
CA LEU A 229 -16.84 -16.79 17.80
C LEU A 229 -16.42 -18.25 18.01
N ILE A 230 -15.29 -18.66 17.44
CA ILE A 230 -14.73 -20.01 17.63
C ILE A 230 -14.27 -20.21 19.09
N PHE A 231 -13.58 -19.22 19.64
CA PHE A 231 -13.05 -19.27 21.00
C PHE A 231 -14.01 -18.70 22.05
N TYR A 232 -15.27 -18.44 21.69
CA TYR A 232 -16.29 -17.90 22.58
C TYR A 232 -16.38 -18.64 23.93
N PRO A 233 -16.44 -19.99 24.01
CA PRO A 233 -16.55 -20.68 25.29
C PRO A 233 -15.36 -20.42 26.23
N ILE A 234 -14.17 -20.16 25.68
CA ILE A 234 -12.97 -19.83 26.45
C ILE A 234 -12.99 -18.35 26.83
N CYS A 235 -13.30 -17.46 25.88
CA CYS A 235 -13.37 -16.01 26.11
C CYS A 235 -14.47 -15.62 27.12
N PHE A 236 -15.52 -16.43 27.24
CA PHE A 236 -16.65 -16.23 28.16
C PHE A 236 -16.23 -16.08 29.62
N GLY A 237 -15.13 -16.70 30.04
CA GLY A 237 -14.61 -16.61 31.42
C GLY A 237 -13.94 -15.28 31.75
N PHE A 238 -13.43 -14.55 30.75
CA PHE A 238 -12.55 -13.40 30.96
C PHE A 238 -13.20 -12.04 30.65
N VAL A 239 -14.34 -12.01 29.96
CA VAL A 239 -15.05 -10.78 29.58
C VAL A 239 -16.10 -10.41 30.64
N LYS A 240 -16.15 -9.14 31.06
CA LYS A 240 -17.08 -8.65 32.09
C LYS A 240 -18.56 -8.79 31.67
N GLN A 241 -18.90 -8.36 30.45
CA GLN A 241 -20.27 -8.33 29.93
C GLN A 241 -20.47 -9.35 28.80
N LYS A 242 -20.80 -10.58 29.18
CA LYS A 242 -20.78 -11.77 28.29
C LYS A 242 -21.85 -11.77 27.20
N LYS A 243 -23.07 -11.34 27.55
CA LYS A 243 -24.20 -11.24 26.60
C LYS A 243 -23.92 -10.18 25.54
N SER A 244 -23.49 -8.98 25.97
CA SER A 244 -23.14 -7.88 25.08
C SER A 244 -21.95 -8.22 24.18
N PHE A 245 -20.95 -8.96 24.68
CA PHE A 245 -19.84 -9.45 23.85
C PHE A 245 -20.31 -10.31 22.68
N PHE A 246 -21.24 -11.25 22.91
CA PHE A 246 -21.82 -12.05 21.84
C PHE A 246 -22.53 -11.18 20.80
N TYR A 247 -23.38 -10.23 21.22
CA TYR A 247 -24.03 -9.30 20.31
C TYR A 247 -23.03 -8.44 19.54
N ASN A 248 -21.96 -7.97 20.18
CA ASN A 248 -20.92 -7.18 19.55
C ASN A 248 -20.22 -7.94 18.43
N ILE A 249 -19.98 -9.25 18.57
CA ILE A 249 -19.42 -10.07 17.48
C ILE A 249 -20.31 -9.98 16.23
N PHE A 250 -21.63 -10.12 16.38
CA PHE A 250 -22.57 -10.03 15.26
C PHE A 250 -22.74 -8.60 14.73
N HIS A 251 -22.71 -7.58 15.61
CA HIS A 251 -22.74 -6.18 15.18
C HIS A 251 -21.51 -5.79 14.37
N VAL A 252 -20.33 -6.31 14.76
CA VAL A 252 -19.09 -6.13 13.99
C VAL A 252 -19.19 -6.88 12.67
N LEU A 253 -19.63 -8.13 12.64
CA LEU A 253 -19.85 -8.87 11.38
C LEU A 253 -20.87 -8.18 10.46
N SER A 254 -21.90 -7.55 11.01
CA SER A 254 -22.92 -6.81 10.25
C SER A 254 -22.50 -5.38 9.89
N ARG A 255 -21.26 -4.97 10.18
CA ARG A 255 -20.69 -3.64 9.91
C ARG A 255 -21.39 -2.49 10.66
N LYS A 256 -22.21 -2.80 11.67
CA LYS A 256 -22.83 -1.79 12.55
C LYS A 256 -21.80 -1.23 13.55
N LYS A 257 -20.84 -2.05 13.96
CA LYS A 257 -19.72 -1.68 14.83
C LYS A 257 -18.37 -2.09 14.24
N THR A 258 -17.29 -1.57 14.80
CA THR A 258 -15.89 -2.00 14.62
C THR A 258 -15.32 -2.39 16.00
N TRP A 259 -14.30 -3.25 16.07
CA TRP A 259 -13.69 -3.58 17.36
C TRP A 259 -13.00 -2.38 18.00
N VAL A 260 -12.34 -1.55 17.20
CA VAL A 260 -11.63 -0.34 17.64
C VAL A 260 -12.11 0.82 16.80
N GLY A 261 -12.57 1.89 17.45
CA GLY A 261 -13.05 3.11 16.82
C GLY A 261 -12.63 4.37 17.56
N TYR A 262 -13.10 5.52 17.10
CA TYR A 262 -12.85 6.80 17.76
C TYR A 262 -13.68 6.93 19.03
N SER A 263 -13.14 7.62 20.03
CA SER A 263 -13.92 8.02 21.20
C SER A 263 -14.96 9.08 20.79
N PRO A 264 -16.25 8.92 21.18
CA PRO A 264 -17.36 9.78 20.74
C PRO A 264 -17.26 11.23 21.23
N LEU A 265 -16.42 11.49 22.25
CA LEU A 265 -16.20 12.83 22.79
C LEU A 265 -15.53 13.80 21.79
N SER A 266 -14.94 13.28 20.70
CA SER A 266 -14.27 14.08 19.68
C SER A 266 -15.20 14.73 18.65
N GLU A 267 -16.46 14.30 18.54
CA GLU A 267 -17.41 14.86 17.56
C GLU A 267 -17.90 16.26 17.94
N LYS A 268 -17.76 16.68 19.20
CA LYS A 268 -18.17 18.01 19.67
C LYS A 268 -17.28 19.16 19.17
N ASN A 269 -16.05 18.88 18.72
CA ASN A 269 -15.03 19.92 18.48
C ASN A 269 -14.79 20.27 17.00
N GLY A 270 -15.71 19.93 16.09
CA GLY A 270 -15.78 20.53 14.74
C GLY A 270 -14.65 20.21 13.75
N LYS A 271 -13.68 19.35 14.09
CA LYS A 271 -12.68 18.84 13.14
C LYS A 271 -13.16 17.50 12.55
N LEU A 272 -13.42 17.49 11.24
CA LEU A 272 -13.90 16.33 10.50
C LEU A 272 -12.82 15.22 10.44
N LEU A 273 -12.95 14.22 11.32
CA LEU A 273 -12.25 12.95 11.20
C LEU A 273 -12.88 12.09 10.08
N PRO A 274 -12.11 11.25 9.38
CA PRO A 274 -12.66 10.37 8.36
C PRO A 274 -13.65 9.38 9.00
N TYR A 275 -14.80 9.19 8.35
CA TYR A 275 -15.90 8.37 8.88
C TYR A 275 -15.48 6.94 9.21
N LEU A 276 -15.82 6.49 10.42
CA LEU A 276 -15.63 5.13 10.90
C LEU A 276 -16.87 4.71 11.69
N SER A 277 -17.28 3.44 11.59
CA SER A 277 -18.35 2.89 12.41
C SER A 277 -18.03 3.02 13.90
N THR A 278 -19.06 2.96 14.75
CA THR A 278 -18.89 3.04 16.20
C THR A 278 -18.02 1.89 16.72
N GLY A 279 -17.03 2.22 17.54
CA GLY A 279 -16.10 1.25 18.13
C GLY A 279 -16.68 0.58 19.37
N VAL A 280 -16.43 -0.72 19.53
CA VAL A 280 -16.65 -1.44 20.80
C VAL A 280 -15.61 -0.98 21.84
N LEU A 281 -14.36 -0.85 21.40
CA LEU A 281 -13.27 -0.22 22.14
C LEU A 281 -12.88 1.09 21.45
N TYR A 282 -12.28 1.99 22.22
CA TYR A 282 -11.81 3.28 21.75
C TYR A 282 -10.29 3.33 21.70
N SER A 283 -9.76 4.13 20.78
CA SER A 283 -8.33 4.49 20.68
C SER A 283 -7.75 4.99 22.01
N THR A 284 -8.57 5.57 22.88
CA THR A 284 -8.19 6.11 24.19
C THR A 284 -8.13 5.08 25.29
N ASP A 285 -8.68 3.86 25.11
CA ASP A 285 -8.76 2.85 26.17
C ASP A 285 -7.38 2.32 26.62
N THR A 286 -6.31 2.60 25.88
CA THR A 286 -4.95 2.26 26.30
C THR A 286 -4.37 3.23 27.34
N LEU A 287 -4.92 4.45 27.40
CA LEU A 287 -4.57 5.50 28.33
C LEU A 287 -5.48 5.31 29.55
N GLN A 288 -4.96 4.68 30.59
CA GLN A 288 -5.66 4.43 31.86
C GLN A 288 -5.82 5.74 32.67
N LEU A 289 -6.36 6.80 32.05
CA LEU A 289 -6.55 8.10 32.66
C LEU A 289 -7.99 8.21 33.16
N GLU A 290 -8.15 8.52 34.45
CA GLU A 290 -9.47 8.62 35.11
C GLU A 290 -10.25 9.87 34.69
N GLN A 291 -9.57 10.88 34.15
CA GLN A 291 -10.16 12.09 33.58
C GLN A 291 -9.50 12.38 32.24
N PHE A 292 -10.33 12.43 31.19
CA PHE A 292 -9.87 12.80 29.87
C PHE A 292 -10.11 14.29 29.65
N GLU A 293 -9.04 15.07 29.49
CA GLU A 293 -9.17 16.41 28.90
C GLU A 293 -9.56 16.24 27.42
N ASP A 294 -10.59 16.94 26.96
CA ASP A 294 -11.14 16.80 25.59
C ASP A 294 -10.08 16.99 24.50
N LYS A 295 -9.04 17.81 24.79
CA LYS A 295 -7.89 18.03 23.91
C LYS A 295 -7.06 16.76 23.70
N ILE A 296 -6.82 15.98 24.76
CA ILE A 296 -6.02 14.77 24.72
C ILE A 296 -6.76 13.67 23.93
N ILE A 297 -8.07 13.51 24.16
CA ILE A 297 -8.90 12.56 23.39
C ILE A 297 -8.82 12.87 21.90
N HIS A 298 -9.00 14.15 21.55
CA HIS A 298 -8.96 14.59 20.17
C HIS A 298 -7.58 14.33 19.56
N GLN A 299 -6.48 14.63 20.26
CA GLN A 299 -5.14 14.39 19.76
C GLN A 299 -4.87 12.89 19.51
N VAL A 300 -5.32 12.01 20.41
CA VAL A 300 -5.20 10.55 20.25
C VAL A 300 -6.00 10.05 19.05
N ASN A 301 -7.24 10.53 18.86
CA ASN A 301 -8.04 10.21 17.69
C ASN A 301 -7.39 10.68 16.38
N VAL A 302 -6.78 11.87 16.36
CA VAL A 302 -6.06 12.40 15.20
C VAL A 302 -4.84 11.53 14.89
N ILE A 303 -4.03 11.17 15.89
CA ILE A 303 -2.86 10.30 15.71
C ILE A 303 -3.29 8.95 15.14
N TYR A 304 -4.34 8.34 15.70
CA TYR A 304 -4.91 7.09 15.22
C TYR A 304 -5.46 7.20 13.78
N ALA A 305 -6.08 8.33 13.44
CA ALA A 305 -6.62 8.57 12.10
C ALA A 305 -5.53 8.83 11.04
N GLN A 306 -4.40 9.41 11.44
CA GLN A 306 -3.29 9.76 10.55
C GLN A 306 -2.30 8.61 10.31
N ASP A 307 -2.01 7.80 11.34
CA ASP A 307 -1.07 6.66 11.24
C ASP A 307 -1.74 5.33 11.66
N TYR A 308 -2.59 4.81 10.79
CA TYR A 308 -3.35 3.59 11.06
C TYR A 308 -2.53 2.32 10.90
N LYS A 309 -2.33 1.57 11.99
CA LYS A 309 -1.64 0.28 11.99
C LYS A 309 -2.51 -0.81 12.61
N LEU A 310 -2.55 -1.97 11.96
CA LEU A 310 -3.25 -3.16 12.47
C LEU A 310 -2.71 -3.64 13.82
N SER A 311 -1.41 -3.46 14.06
CA SER A 311 -0.77 -3.77 15.34
C SER A 311 -1.33 -2.96 16.49
N THR A 312 -1.72 -1.70 16.24
CA THR A 312 -2.33 -0.83 17.24
C THR A 312 -3.71 -1.34 17.64
N ASP A 313 -4.54 -1.72 16.67
CA ASP A 313 -5.86 -2.32 16.93
C ASP A 313 -5.75 -3.60 17.74
N PHE A 314 -4.83 -4.49 17.34
CA PHE A 314 -4.58 -5.73 18.05
C PHE A 314 -4.12 -5.48 19.49
N TYR A 315 -3.18 -4.55 19.69
CA TYR A 315 -2.72 -4.16 21.01
C TYR A 315 -3.85 -3.61 21.90
N ILE A 316 -4.70 -2.73 21.36
CA ILE A 316 -5.86 -2.19 22.09
C ILE A 316 -6.81 -3.32 22.51
N ILE A 317 -7.11 -4.25 21.60
CA ILE A 317 -7.98 -5.41 21.87
C ILE A 317 -7.38 -6.31 22.96
N CYS A 318 -6.10 -6.64 22.88
CA CYS A 318 -5.44 -7.50 23.87
C CYS A 318 -5.38 -6.84 25.25
N LYS A 319 -5.01 -5.56 25.32
CA LYS A 319 -4.92 -4.82 26.59
C LYS A 319 -6.29 -4.64 27.25
N ASN A 320 -7.33 -4.45 26.44
CA ASN A 320 -8.69 -4.18 26.90
C ASN A 320 -9.64 -5.37 26.68
N PHE A 321 -9.12 -6.60 26.67
CA PHE A 321 -9.89 -7.81 26.40
C PHE A 321 -11.11 -7.96 27.31
N LYS A 322 -10.96 -7.62 28.59
CA LYS A 322 -12.04 -7.67 29.61
C LYS A 322 -13.24 -6.77 29.27
N HIS A 323 -13.04 -5.77 28.42
CA HIS A 323 -14.01 -4.74 28.04
C HIS A 323 -14.65 -4.94 26.66
N LEU A 324 -14.38 -6.05 25.97
CA LEU A 324 -14.98 -6.34 24.65
C LEU A 324 -16.52 -6.48 24.67
N GLY A 325 -17.10 -6.58 25.86
CA GLY A 325 -18.55 -6.59 26.07
C GLY A 325 -19.19 -5.21 26.28
N ARG A 326 -18.50 -4.08 26.03
CA ARG A 326 -19.11 -2.75 26.19
C ARG A 326 -20.34 -2.59 25.28
N PRO A 327 -21.44 -1.96 25.75
CA PRO A 327 -22.70 -1.85 25.02
C PRO A 327 -22.61 -1.03 23.72
#